data_AF-A0A929CPA1-F1
#
_entry.id   AF-A0A929CPA1-F1
#
_cell.length_a   1.000
_cell.length_b   1.000
_cell.length_c   1.000
_cell.angle_alpha   90.00
_cell.angle_beta   90.00
_cell.angle_gamma   90.00
#
_symmetry.space_group_name_H-M   'P 1'
#
loop_
_entity.id
_entity.type
_entity.pdbx_description
1 polymer ?
#
loop_
_entity_poly.entity_id
_entity_poly.type
_entity_poly.pdbx_seq_one_letter_code
_entity_poly.pdbx_strand_id
1 'polypeptide(L)'
;MNKEHIANLLEEKHQKLFSWLEQQDIELWETGPEGKWTTGQQVLHLLQSIKPLNTALSLPKFVLKFKFGKSNRAVRDYDAIKNRYLERLEEAKGITFKGSQNMKVSPLKEKQYLLNRLQVENKKLQHKTKKWSDSDLDTYILPHP
;
A
#
# COMPACT_ATOMS: atom_id res chain seq x y z
N MET A 1 -2.39 18.00 -0.82
CA MET A 1 -3.66 17.25 -0.73
C MET A 1 -3.99 17.06 0.74
N ASN A 2 -5.23 17.28 1.18
CA ASN A 2 -5.57 17.13 2.62
C ASN A 2 -5.97 15.68 2.96
N LYS A 3 -5.98 15.36 4.26
CA LYS A 3 -6.27 14.04 4.81
C LYS A 3 -7.65 13.49 4.46
N GLU A 4 -8.66 14.35 4.35
CA GLU A 4 -10.02 13.91 3.97
C GLU A 4 -10.02 13.46 2.51
N HIS A 5 -9.38 14.22 1.63
CA HIS A 5 -9.22 13.85 0.23
C HIS A 5 -8.41 12.54 0.10
N ILE A 6 -7.31 12.38 0.85
CA ILE A 6 -6.54 11.13 0.88
C ILE A 6 -7.43 9.96 1.30
N ALA A 7 -8.16 10.09 2.41
CA ALA A 7 -8.99 9.01 2.93
C ALA A 7 -10.13 8.62 1.97
N ASN A 8 -10.74 9.61 1.30
CA ASN A 8 -11.78 9.36 0.31
C ASN A 8 -11.22 8.68 -0.95
N LEU A 9 -10.05 9.12 -1.44
CA LEU A 9 -9.37 8.44 -2.55
C LEU A 9 -8.99 7.00 -2.19
N LEU A 10 -8.51 6.77 -0.97
CA LEU A 10 -8.25 5.41 -0.48
C LEU A 10 -9.53 4.57 -0.56
N GLU A 11 -10.68 5.07 -0.11
CA GLU A 11 -11.93 4.33 -0.22
C GLU A 11 -12.29 4.02 -1.69
N GLU A 12 -12.28 5.03 -2.56
CA GLU A 12 -12.63 4.89 -3.98
C GLU A 12 -11.73 3.86 -4.68
N LYS A 13 -10.40 3.94 -4.49
CA LYS A 13 -9.47 3.03 -5.15
C LYS A 13 -9.58 1.61 -4.60
N HIS A 14 -9.84 1.43 -3.31
CA HIS A 14 -10.04 0.10 -2.75
C HIS A 14 -11.37 -0.52 -3.19
N GLN A 15 -12.45 0.25 -3.30
CA GLN A 15 -13.71 -0.26 -3.86
C GLN A 15 -13.51 -0.75 -5.30
N LYS A 16 -12.82 0.03 -6.14
CA LYS A 16 -12.46 -0.39 -7.51
C LYS A 16 -11.63 -1.68 -7.52
N LEU A 17 -10.65 -1.79 -6.62
CA LEU A 17 -9.85 -3.01 -6.47
C LEU A 17 -10.72 -4.22 -6.09
N PHE A 18 -11.61 -4.10 -5.11
CA PHE A 18 -12.45 -5.22 -4.69
C PHE A 18 -13.43 -5.64 -5.77
N SER A 19 -14.08 -4.70 -6.45
CA SER A 19 -14.93 -5.02 -7.60
C SER A 19 -14.14 -5.74 -8.71
N TRP A 20 -12.89 -5.35 -8.96
CA TRP A 20 -12.02 -6.05 -9.89
C TRP A 20 -11.69 -7.48 -9.41
N LEU A 21 -11.32 -7.65 -8.13
CA LEU A 21 -10.98 -8.95 -7.51
C LEU A 21 -12.15 -9.93 -7.50
N GLU A 22 -13.37 -9.44 -7.30
CA GLU A 22 -14.61 -10.24 -7.31
C GLU A 22 -14.94 -10.78 -8.71
N GLN A 23 -14.54 -10.06 -9.76
CA GLN A 23 -14.77 -10.43 -11.15
C GLN A 23 -13.67 -11.34 -11.73
N GLN A 24 -12.58 -11.58 -11.00
CA GLN A 24 -11.49 -12.43 -11.48
C GLN A 24 -11.86 -13.91 -11.43
N ASP A 25 -11.41 -14.66 -12.44
CA ASP A 25 -11.47 -16.11 -12.44
C ASP A 25 -10.80 -16.68 -11.18
N ILE A 26 -11.44 -17.68 -10.59
CA ILE A 26 -10.96 -18.34 -9.39
C ILE A 26 -9.64 -19.06 -9.62
N GLU A 27 -9.39 -19.57 -10.83
CA GLU A 27 -8.13 -20.24 -11.19
C GLU A 27 -6.93 -19.28 -11.12
N LEU A 28 -7.15 -18.00 -11.44
CA LEU A 28 -6.12 -16.95 -11.39
C LEU A 28 -5.70 -16.58 -9.95
N TRP A 29 -6.35 -17.16 -8.94
CA TRP A 29 -5.92 -17.01 -7.55
C TRP A 29 -4.57 -17.70 -7.29
N GLU A 30 -4.46 -18.94 -7.78
CA GLU A 30 -3.28 -19.81 -7.58
C GLU A 30 -2.40 -19.90 -8.83
N THR A 31 -2.93 -19.54 -10.00
CA THR A 31 -2.20 -19.51 -11.27
C THR A 31 -2.08 -18.08 -11.79
N GLY A 32 -0.97 -17.77 -12.44
CA GLY A 32 -0.68 -16.43 -12.96
C GLY A 32 0.20 -16.52 -14.20
N PRO A 33 0.33 -15.43 -14.97
CA PRO A 33 1.20 -15.40 -16.13
C PRO A 33 2.64 -15.74 -15.76
N GLU A 34 3.39 -16.35 -16.68
CA GLU A 34 4.79 -16.71 -16.46
C GLU A 34 5.61 -15.48 -16.02
N GLY A 35 6.35 -15.64 -14.92
CA GLY A 35 7.17 -14.58 -14.34
C GLY A 35 6.39 -13.42 -13.71
N LYS A 36 5.07 -13.53 -13.52
CA LYS A 36 4.21 -12.54 -12.87
C LYS A 36 3.51 -13.14 -11.65
N TRP A 37 2.99 -12.26 -10.79
CA TRP A 37 2.24 -12.68 -9.62
C TRP A 37 0.85 -13.19 -9.98
N THR A 38 0.38 -14.19 -9.24
CA THR A 38 -1.03 -14.60 -9.23
C THR A 38 -1.89 -13.53 -8.54
N THR A 39 -3.21 -13.61 -8.68
CA THR A 39 -4.14 -12.71 -7.96
C THR A 39 -3.95 -12.82 -6.45
N GLY A 40 -3.73 -14.03 -5.93
CA GLY A 40 -3.45 -14.26 -4.51
C GLY A 40 -2.16 -13.60 -4.04
N GLN A 41 -1.08 -13.70 -4.83
CA GLN A 41 0.19 -13.05 -4.53
C GLN A 41 0.08 -11.51 -4.56
N GLN A 42 -0.71 -10.96 -5.48
CA GLN A 42 -0.99 -9.53 -5.51
C GLN A 42 -1.71 -9.06 -4.24
N VAL A 43 -2.74 -9.79 -3.80
CA VAL A 43 -3.46 -9.48 -2.54
C VAL A 43 -2.53 -9.59 -1.33
N LEU A 44 -1.66 -10.61 -1.29
CA LEU A 44 -0.64 -10.73 -0.24
C LEU A 44 0.32 -9.55 -0.22
N HIS A 45 0.80 -9.09 -1.38
CA HIS A 45 1.70 -7.94 -1.47
C HIS A 45 1.04 -6.65 -0.96
N LEU A 46 -0.23 -6.43 -1.31
CA LEU A 46 -1.00 -5.30 -0.78
C LEU A 46 -1.12 -5.38 0.75
N LEU A 47 -1.39 -6.57 1.29
CA LEU A 47 -1.42 -6.80 2.74
C LEU A 47 -0.06 -6.55 3.41
N GLN A 48 1.04 -6.96 2.78
CA GLN A 48 2.41 -6.70 3.25
C GLN A 48 2.74 -5.21 3.27
N SER A 49 2.15 -4.42 2.37
CA SER A 49 2.37 -2.97 2.29
C SER A 49 1.52 -2.20 3.30
N ILE A 50 0.22 -2.54 3.41
CA ILE A 50 -0.70 -1.76 4.23
C ILE A 50 -0.53 -2.00 5.72
N LYS A 51 -0.19 -3.23 6.15
CA LYS A 51 -0.05 -3.55 7.58
C LYS A 51 1.07 -2.72 8.23
N PRO A 52 2.30 -2.64 7.69
CA PRO A 52 3.34 -1.76 8.23
C PRO A 52 2.95 -0.29 8.22
N LEU A 53 2.29 0.19 7.17
CA LEU A 53 1.81 1.58 7.12
C LEU A 53 0.80 1.88 8.22
N ASN A 54 -0.16 0.96 8.43
CA ASN A 54 -1.09 1.03 9.56
C ASN A 54 -0.37 1.04 10.90
N THR A 55 0.66 0.20 11.08
CA THR A 55 1.48 0.19 12.30
C THR A 55 2.16 1.53 12.48
N ALA A 56 2.81 2.07 11.44
CA ALA A 56 3.51 3.34 11.49
C ALA A 56 2.59 4.50 11.89
N LEU A 57 1.40 4.60 11.31
CA LEU A 57 0.41 5.62 11.65
C LEU A 57 -0.17 5.49 13.08
N SER A 58 0.11 4.38 13.77
CA SER A 58 -0.25 4.18 15.18
C SER A 58 0.90 4.41 16.15
N LEU A 59 2.13 4.58 15.67
CA LEU A 59 3.27 4.87 16.53
C LEU A 59 3.24 6.33 16.99
N PRO A 60 3.76 6.62 18.20
CA PRO A 60 4.03 7.99 18.59
C PRO A 60 4.96 8.66 17.59
N LYS A 61 4.66 9.90 17.20
CA LYS A 61 5.37 10.65 16.15
C LYS A 61 6.87 10.77 16.39
N PHE A 62 7.31 10.86 17.65
CA PHE A 62 8.73 10.93 17.99
C PHE A 62 9.49 9.64 17.64
N VAL A 63 8.83 8.47 17.67
CA VAL A 63 9.41 7.18 17.26
C VAL A 63 9.69 7.21 15.76
N LEU A 64 8.76 7.72 14.96
CA LEU A 64 8.93 7.87 13.51
C LEU A 64 10.04 8.87 13.19
N LYS A 65 10.08 10.01 13.89
CA LYS A 65 11.19 10.97 13.78
C LYS A 65 12.54 10.33 14.05
N PHE A 66 12.65 9.56 15.14
CA PHE A 66 13.90 8.94 15.55
C PHE A 66 14.35 7.86 14.56
N LYS A 67 13.43 7.03 14.05
CA LYS A 67 13.76 5.93 13.14
C LYS A 67 13.98 6.37 11.70
N PHE A 68 13.22 7.34 11.21
CA PHE A 68 13.12 7.66 9.77
C PHE A 68 13.31 9.14 9.46
N GLY A 69 13.32 10.01 10.47
CA GLY A 69 13.50 11.44 10.29
C GLY A 69 12.23 12.19 9.89
N LYS A 70 12.45 13.42 9.40
CA LYS A 70 11.42 14.32 8.88
C LYS A 70 11.78 14.73 7.46
N SER A 71 10.77 15.16 6.70
CA SER A 71 10.97 15.79 5.40
C SER A 71 11.92 16.98 5.53
N ASN A 72 12.99 16.97 4.75
CA ASN A 72 13.92 18.09 4.56
C ASN A 72 13.63 18.87 3.27
N ARG A 73 12.47 18.62 2.66
CA ARG A 73 12.03 19.22 1.40
C ARG A 73 10.65 19.85 1.56
N ALA A 74 10.36 20.82 0.70
CA ALA A 74 9.02 21.37 0.55
C ALA A 74 8.01 20.27 0.21
N VAL A 75 6.78 20.47 0.66
CA VAL A 75 5.64 19.61 0.32
C VAL A 75 5.48 19.60 -1.19
N ARG A 76 5.31 18.41 -1.76
CA ARG A 76 5.07 18.22 -3.19
C ARG A 76 3.60 17.97 -3.41
N ASP A 77 3.07 18.50 -4.50
CA ASP A 77 1.76 18.08 -4.98
C ASP A 77 1.79 16.62 -5.47
N TYR A 78 0.61 16.11 -5.80
CA TYR A 78 0.44 14.73 -6.23
C TYR A 78 1.22 14.42 -7.51
N ASP A 79 1.18 15.30 -8.50
CA ASP A 79 1.82 15.06 -9.80
C ASP A 79 3.34 15.04 -9.67
N ALA A 80 3.92 15.92 -8.85
CA ALA A 80 5.34 15.89 -8.54
C ALA A 80 5.76 14.60 -7.79
N ILE A 81 4.90 14.06 -6.91
CA ILE A 81 5.15 12.77 -6.26
C ILE A 81 5.07 11.62 -7.27
N LYS A 82 4.02 11.59 -8.09
CA LYS A 82 3.79 10.58 -9.13
C LYS A 82 4.95 10.56 -10.13
N ASN A 83 5.34 11.71 -10.65
CA ASN A 83 6.43 11.81 -11.62
C ASN A 83 7.75 11.35 -11.02
N ARG A 84 8.05 11.71 -9.76
CA ARG A 84 9.23 11.21 -9.07
C ARG A 84 9.22 9.69 -8.90
N TYR A 85 8.05 9.11 -8.60
CA TYR A 85 7.89 7.66 -8.50
C TYR A 85 8.14 6.97 -9.85
N LEU A 86 7.54 7.47 -10.93
CA LEU A 86 7.73 6.93 -12.28
C LEU A 86 9.20 7.00 -12.72
N GLU A 87 9.87 8.10 -12.45
CA GLU A 87 11.32 8.27 -12.73
C GLU A 87 12.16 7.22 -11.97
N ARG A 88 11.88 6.97 -10.69
CA ARG A 88 12.57 5.92 -9.92
C ARG A 88 12.24 4.51 -10.44
N LEU A 89 11.01 4.30 -10.88
CA LEU A 89 10.55 3.01 -11.39
C LEU A 89 11.27 2.65 -12.70
N GLU A 90 11.49 3.63 -13.58
CA GLU A 90 12.26 3.46 -14.82
C GLU A 90 13.73 3.13 -14.52
N GLU A 91 14.35 3.86 -13.59
CA GLU A 91 15.72 3.59 -13.13
C GLU A 91 15.90 2.21 -12.49
N ALA A 92 14.86 1.69 -11.84
CA ALA A 92 14.89 0.39 -11.18
C ALA A 92 14.99 -0.78 -12.16
N LYS A 93 14.74 -0.59 -13.47
CA LYS A 93 14.89 -1.62 -14.52
C LYS A 93 14.26 -2.98 -14.16
N GLY A 94 13.11 -2.97 -13.49
CA GLY A 94 12.40 -4.19 -13.08
C GLY A 94 12.96 -4.90 -11.85
N ILE A 95 13.90 -4.29 -11.11
CA ILE A 95 14.36 -4.80 -9.82
C ILE A 95 13.18 -4.84 -8.85
N THR A 96 12.84 -6.06 -8.40
CA THR A 96 11.80 -6.28 -7.41
C THR A 96 12.40 -6.11 -6.01
N PHE A 97 11.69 -5.40 -5.12
CA PHE A 97 12.07 -5.29 -3.71
C PHE A 97 12.26 -6.68 -3.09
N LYS A 98 13.34 -6.87 -2.32
CA LYS A 98 13.75 -8.18 -1.79
C LYS A 98 12.62 -8.90 -1.03
N GLY A 99 11.82 -8.17 -0.24
CA GLY A 99 10.71 -8.74 0.51
C GLY A 99 9.50 -9.16 -0.34
N SER A 100 9.45 -8.74 -1.60
CA SER A 100 8.42 -9.10 -2.58
C SER A 100 8.94 -10.08 -3.64
N GLN A 101 10.19 -10.52 -3.54
CA GLN A 101 10.72 -11.63 -4.34
C GLN A 101 10.19 -12.94 -3.78
N ASN A 102 9.95 -13.93 -4.66
CA ASN A 102 9.53 -15.28 -4.29
C ASN A 102 8.31 -15.32 -3.35
N MET A 103 7.32 -14.47 -3.63
CA MET A 103 6.05 -14.45 -2.89
C MET A 103 5.41 -15.83 -2.87
N LYS A 104 4.96 -16.30 -1.70
CA LYS A 104 4.27 -17.58 -1.59
C LYS A 104 2.93 -17.52 -2.32
N VAL A 105 2.60 -18.57 -3.06
CA VAL A 105 1.25 -18.73 -3.61
C VAL A 105 0.31 -19.02 -2.44
N SER A 106 -0.74 -18.21 -2.31
CA SER A 106 -1.77 -18.42 -1.29
C SER A 106 -2.78 -19.48 -1.76
N PRO A 107 -3.04 -20.53 -0.97
CA PRO A 107 -4.08 -21.49 -1.28
C PRO A 107 -5.45 -20.82 -1.45
N LEU A 108 -6.29 -21.37 -2.33
CA LEU A 108 -7.62 -20.84 -2.63
C LEU A 108 -8.52 -20.80 -1.39
N LYS A 109 -8.37 -21.77 -0.47
CA LYS A 109 -9.05 -21.78 0.83
C LYS A 109 -8.79 -20.53 1.68
N GLU A 110 -7.68 -19.83 1.45
CA GLU A 110 -7.32 -18.60 2.18
C GLU A 110 -7.86 -17.33 1.50
N LYS A 111 -8.43 -17.43 0.29
CA LYS A 111 -8.92 -16.29 -0.50
C LYS A 111 -9.83 -15.38 0.30
N GLN A 112 -10.91 -15.92 0.85
CA GLN A 112 -11.88 -15.12 1.61
C GLN A 112 -11.25 -14.47 2.84
N TYR A 113 -10.38 -15.19 3.55
CA TYR A 113 -9.67 -14.66 4.71
C TYR A 113 -8.78 -13.46 4.32
N LEU A 114 -8.02 -13.58 3.24
CA LEU A 114 -7.09 -12.55 2.78
C LEU A 114 -7.82 -11.32 2.26
N LEU A 115 -8.92 -11.50 1.51
CA LEU A 115 -9.76 -10.40 1.03
C LEU A 115 -10.40 -9.64 2.20
N ASN A 116 -11.02 -10.36 3.14
CA ASN A 116 -11.59 -9.77 4.35
C ASN A 116 -10.53 -9.01 5.15
N ARG A 117 -9.32 -9.59 5.27
CA ARG A 117 -8.22 -8.95 5.99
C ARG A 117 -7.77 -7.67 5.29
N LEU A 118 -7.66 -7.69 3.96
CA LEU A 118 -7.28 -6.51 3.18
C LEU A 118 -8.31 -5.40 3.37
N GLN A 119 -9.60 -5.72 3.31
CA GLN A 119 -10.68 -4.75 3.52
C GLN A 119 -10.61 -4.10 4.91
N VAL A 120 -10.39 -4.90 5.96
CA VAL A 120 -10.22 -4.40 7.33
C VAL A 120 -8.99 -3.49 7.45
N GLU A 121 -7.86 -3.87 6.87
CA GLU A 121 -6.66 -3.03 6.91
C GLU A 121 -6.83 -1.73 6.11
N ASN A 122 -7.58 -1.74 5.00
CA ASN A 122 -7.92 -0.54 4.22
C ASN A 122 -8.76 0.45 5.04
N LYS A 123 -9.78 -0.04 5.75
CA LYS A 123 -10.61 0.79 6.63
C LYS A 123 -9.81 1.37 7.80
N LYS A 124 -8.90 0.57 8.38
CA LYS A 124 -7.96 1.07 9.39
C LYS A 124 -7.06 2.18 8.85
N LEU A 125 -6.57 2.05 7.62
CA LEU A 125 -5.71 3.06 7.00
C LEU A 125 -6.45 4.39 6.86
N GLN A 126 -7.66 4.36 6.30
CA GLN A 126 -8.51 5.55 6.17
C GLN A 126 -8.74 6.23 7.53
N HIS A 127 -9.13 5.46 8.54
CA HIS A 127 -9.37 5.96 9.89
C HIS A 127 -8.11 6.60 10.50
N LYS A 128 -6.96 5.93 10.36
CA LYS A 128 -5.69 6.42 10.89
C LYS A 128 -5.22 7.67 10.16
N THR A 129 -5.35 7.74 8.83
CA THR A 129 -5.06 8.95 8.06
C THR A 129 -5.86 10.15 8.57
N LYS A 130 -7.16 9.99 8.85
CA LYS A 130 -8.00 11.09 9.36
C LYS A 130 -7.60 11.57 10.77
N LYS A 131 -7.00 10.70 11.58
CA LYS A 131 -6.49 11.04 12.92
C LYS A 131 -5.21 11.87 12.90
N TRP A 132 -4.49 11.90 11.79
CA TRP A 132 -3.31 12.74 11.64
C TRP A 132 -3.70 14.16 11.23
N SER A 133 -2.83 15.14 11.48
CA SER A 133 -2.97 16.46 10.86
C SER A 133 -2.31 16.44 9.48
N ASP A 134 -2.73 17.35 8.58
CA ASP A 134 -2.11 17.48 7.26
C ASP A 134 -0.61 17.77 7.39
N SER A 135 -0.23 18.66 8.32
CA SER A 135 1.16 18.98 8.63
C SER A 135 1.97 17.77 9.07
N ASP A 136 1.39 16.85 9.87
CA ASP A 136 2.10 15.63 10.26
C ASP A 136 2.30 14.68 9.07
N LEU A 137 1.27 14.51 8.22
CA LEU A 137 1.34 13.68 7.02
C LEU A 137 2.41 14.17 6.04
N ASP A 138 2.62 15.49 5.99
CA ASP A 138 3.65 16.13 5.18
C ASP A 138 5.05 16.08 5.82
N THR A 139 5.13 15.91 7.15
CA THR A 139 6.37 16.05 7.92
C THR A 139 7.11 14.73 8.11
N TYR A 140 6.43 13.65 8.49
CA TYR A 140 7.10 12.41 8.91
C TYR A 140 7.35 11.47 7.73
N ILE A 141 8.59 10.99 7.61
CA ILE A 141 8.99 10.07 6.54
C ILE A 141 8.76 8.63 6.99
N LEU A 142 8.34 7.79 6.04
CA LEU A 142 8.34 6.34 6.17
C LEU A 142 9.15 5.72 5.03
N PRO A 143 9.84 4.60 5.24
CA PRO A 143 10.46 3.87 4.16
C PRO A 143 9.38 3.33 3.21
N HIS A 144 9.69 3.30 1.92
CA HIS A 144 8.86 2.57 0.96
C HIS A 144 8.97 1.06 1.27
N PRO A 145 7.86 0.30 1.27
CA PRO A 145 7.87 -1.15 1.43
C PRO A 145 8.54 -1.88 0.28
#